data_AF-A0A1V4GU65-F1
#
_entry.id   AF-A0A1V4GU65-F1
#
_cell.length_a   1.000
_cell.length_b   1.000
_cell.length_c   1.000
_cell.angle_alpha   90.00
_cell.angle_beta   90.00
_cell.angle_gamma   90.00
#
_symmetry.space_group_name_H-M   'P 1'
#
loop_
_entity.id
_entity.type
_entity.pdbx_description
1 polymer ?
#
loop_
_entity_poly.entity_id
_entity_poly.type
_entity_poly.pdbx_seq_one_letter_code
_entity_poly.pdbx_strand_id
1 'polypeptide(L)'
;MAWSALNDDLCLCKCTPPPKLVNSQTSFKEVIENNSNRTINNEALIQKDNFIIDDNYQLQFQCIDSVSGSPIFGIYYIAVSNTGTILKGLTDKCGLTEVLTKDKEETFEIHFFEEVIL
;
A
#
# COMPACT_ATOMS: atom_id res chain seq x y z
N MET A 1 -28.79 20.03 28.33
CA MET A 1 -27.96 20.48 27.20
C MET A 1 -27.44 19.23 26.51
N ALA A 2 -28.01 18.89 25.35
CA ALA A 2 -27.59 17.75 24.54
C ALA A 2 -26.77 18.28 23.36
N TRP A 3 -25.55 17.79 23.17
CA TRP A 3 -24.73 18.10 22.02
C TRP A 3 -25.36 17.51 20.75
N SER A 4 -25.72 18.37 19.81
CA SER A 4 -26.05 17.96 18.44
C SER A 4 -24.73 17.74 17.71
N ALA A 5 -24.25 16.49 17.70
CA ALA A 5 -23.15 16.09 16.84
C ALA A 5 -23.77 15.55 15.54
N LEU A 6 -23.54 16.28 14.44
CA LEU A 6 -23.90 15.93 13.06
C LEU A 6 -25.40 15.94 12.73
N ASN A 7 -26.01 17.12 12.74
CA ASN A 7 -27.03 17.38 11.72
C ASN A 7 -26.32 18.00 10.52
N ASP A 8 -26.38 17.27 9.41
CA ASP A 8 -26.19 17.73 8.03
C ASP A 8 -24.76 18.00 7.52
N ASP A 9 -24.31 17.07 6.68
CA ASP A 9 -23.55 17.36 5.46
C ASP A 9 -22.07 17.76 5.58
N LEU A 10 -21.23 16.81 5.98
CA LEU A 10 -19.80 16.85 5.61
C LEU A 10 -19.49 15.92 4.43
N CYS A 11 -20.16 16.15 3.30
CA CYS A 11 -19.74 15.61 2.01
C CYS A 11 -19.78 16.69 0.94
N LEU A 12 -18.59 17.16 0.53
CA LEU A 12 -18.44 18.10 -0.60
C LEU A 12 -18.92 17.53 -1.95
N CYS A 13 -19.13 16.20 -2.06
CA CYS A 13 -19.45 15.51 -3.32
C CYS A 13 -20.90 15.63 -3.79
N LYS A 14 -21.85 16.12 -2.96
CA LYS A 14 -23.31 16.14 -3.26
C LYS A 14 -23.87 14.80 -3.79
N CYS A 15 -23.42 13.70 -3.22
CA CYS A 15 -23.83 12.35 -3.63
C CYS A 15 -25.32 12.07 -3.28
N THR A 16 -26.07 11.36 -4.16
CA THR A 16 -27.48 10.96 -3.92
C THR A 16 -27.68 9.45 -4.04
N PRO A 17 -28.10 8.73 -2.96
CA PRO A 17 -28.32 9.24 -1.61
C PRO A 17 -27.00 9.62 -0.91
N PRO A 18 -27.01 10.56 0.05
CA PRO A 18 -25.82 10.92 0.81
C PRO A 18 -25.24 9.68 1.53
N PRO A 19 -23.91 9.51 1.54
CA PRO A 19 -23.29 8.40 2.26
C PRO A 19 -23.58 8.56 3.76
N LYS A 20 -24.00 7.46 4.40
CA LYS A 20 -24.26 7.44 5.84
C LYS A 20 -22.93 7.28 6.58
N LEU A 21 -22.59 8.26 7.41
CA LEU A 21 -21.45 8.14 8.32
C LEU A 21 -21.74 7.08 9.38
N VAL A 22 -20.88 6.06 9.46
CA VAL A 22 -20.92 5.03 10.49
C VAL A 22 -19.81 5.35 11.49
N ASN A 23 -20.12 5.32 12.78
CA ASN A 23 -19.14 5.62 13.83
C ASN A 23 -18.03 4.55 13.85
N SER A 24 -16.81 4.92 13.47
CA SER A 24 -15.61 4.05 13.49
C SER A 24 -15.06 3.80 14.91
N GLN A 25 -15.90 3.89 15.94
CA GLN A 25 -15.51 3.69 17.34
C GLN A 25 -15.43 2.19 17.72
N THR A 26 -15.70 1.27 16.79
CA THR A 26 -15.48 -0.16 17.02
C THR A 26 -14.14 -0.60 16.44
N SER A 27 -13.18 -0.75 17.36
CA SER A 27 -11.94 -1.54 17.24
C SER A 27 -10.70 -0.90 16.59
N PHE A 28 -10.39 0.35 16.92
CA PHE A 28 -8.98 0.77 16.88
C PHE A 28 -8.40 0.73 18.30
N LYS A 29 -7.55 -0.27 18.56
CA LYS A 29 -6.73 -0.35 19.78
C LYS A 29 -5.29 -0.04 19.39
N GLU A 30 -4.83 1.16 19.69
CA GLU A 30 -3.42 1.50 19.65
C GLU A 30 -2.77 0.99 20.95
N VAL A 31 -1.79 0.09 20.84
CA VAL A 31 -0.97 -0.34 21.98
C VAL A 31 0.26 0.55 22.02
N ILE A 32 0.28 1.49 22.97
CA ILE A 32 1.47 2.29 23.28
C ILE A 32 2.33 1.49 24.23
N GLU A 33 3.51 1.04 23.79
CA GLU A 33 4.50 0.41 24.65
C GLU A 33 5.16 1.44 25.58
N ASN A 34 4.48 1.80 26.66
CA ASN A 34 5.15 2.45 27.79
C ASN A 34 5.73 1.37 28.68
N ASN A 35 7.05 1.24 28.67
CA ASN A 35 7.82 0.40 29.59
C ASN A 35 7.65 0.91 31.03
N SER A 36 6.56 0.49 31.68
CA SER A 36 6.34 0.65 33.10
C SER A 36 5.47 -0.50 33.58
N ASN A 37 6.18 -1.55 34.03
CA ASN A 37 5.74 -2.69 34.82
C ASN A 37 4.34 -2.52 35.46
N ARG A 38 3.31 -3.05 34.79
CA ARG A 38 2.05 -3.41 35.44
C ARG A 38 1.70 -4.83 35.05
N THR A 39 1.98 -5.73 35.97
CA THR A 39 1.59 -7.14 35.93
C THR A 39 0.07 -7.22 35.85
N ILE A 40 -0.45 -7.64 34.69
CA ILE A 40 -1.85 -8.05 34.54
C ILE A 40 -1.81 -9.55 34.21
N ASN A 41 -2.15 -10.36 35.21
CA ASN A 41 -2.34 -11.80 35.04
C ASN A 41 -3.67 -12.02 34.30
N ASN A 42 -3.60 -12.15 32.98
CA ASN A 42 -4.68 -12.71 32.18
C ASN A 42 -4.10 -13.91 31.43
N GLU A 43 -4.47 -15.11 31.88
CA GLU A 43 -4.27 -16.36 31.17
C GLU A 43 -5.20 -16.38 29.94
N ALA A 44 -4.92 -15.52 28.96
CA ALA A 44 -5.39 -15.71 27.60
C ALA A 44 -4.31 -16.54 26.90
N LEU A 45 -4.73 -17.65 26.26
CA LEU A 45 -3.85 -18.47 25.42
C LEU A 45 -3.01 -17.56 24.53
N ILE A 46 -1.72 -17.44 24.85
CA ILE A 46 -0.74 -16.90 23.94
C ILE A 46 -0.56 -17.97 22.88
N GLN A 47 -1.46 -18.02 21.89
CA GLN A 47 -1.04 -18.43 20.56
C GLN A 47 0.04 -17.41 20.20
N LYS A 48 1.30 -17.81 20.39
CA LYS A 48 2.39 -17.22 19.64
C LYS A 48 2.05 -17.54 18.19
N ASP A 49 1.26 -16.66 17.57
CA ASP A 49 1.32 -16.53 16.14
C ASP A 49 2.80 -16.26 15.86
N ASN A 50 3.50 -17.29 15.42
CA ASN A 50 4.83 -17.16 14.86
C ASN A 50 4.63 -16.38 13.56
N PHE A 51 4.43 -15.08 13.67
CA PHE A 51 4.56 -14.15 12.56
C PHE A 51 6.01 -14.29 12.12
N ILE A 52 6.22 -15.06 11.06
CA ILE A 52 7.47 -15.01 10.31
C ILE A 52 7.46 -13.63 9.68
N ILE A 53 8.21 -12.71 10.30
CA ILE A 53 8.50 -11.42 9.69
C ILE A 53 9.39 -11.76 8.51
N ASP A 54 8.84 -11.68 7.30
CA ASP A 54 9.61 -11.80 6.08
C ASP A 54 10.40 -10.50 5.95
N ASP A 55 11.68 -10.51 6.34
CA ASP A 55 12.58 -9.35 6.30
C ASP A 55 13.00 -8.96 4.87
N ASN A 56 12.22 -9.39 3.87
CA ASN A 56 12.48 -9.10 2.47
C ASN A 56 11.84 -7.78 2.05
N TYR A 57 12.63 -6.96 1.36
CA TYR A 57 12.18 -5.76 0.68
C TYR A 57 11.48 -6.15 -0.61
N GLN A 58 10.27 -5.61 -0.82
CA GLN A 58 9.51 -5.80 -2.05
C GLN A 58 9.24 -4.45 -2.71
N LEU A 59 9.50 -4.36 -4.01
CA LEU A 59 9.29 -3.16 -4.82
C LEU A 59 8.57 -3.52 -6.11
N GLN A 60 7.58 -2.70 -6.49
CA GLN A 60 6.84 -2.84 -7.74
C GLN A 60 6.51 -1.44 -8.27
N PHE A 61 6.54 -1.28 -9.58
CA PHE A 61 6.21 -0.02 -10.24
C PHE A 61 4.95 -0.16 -11.10
N GLN A 62 4.18 0.91 -11.21
CA GLN A 62 3.02 1.00 -12.09
C GLN A 62 3.23 2.08 -13.15
N CYS A 63 3.08 1.71 -14.41
CA CYS A 63 3.11 2.60 -15.56
C CYS A 63 1.68 3.08 -15.87
N ILE A 64 1.48 4.40 -15.84
CA ILE A 64 0.18 5.04 -16.05
C ILE A 64 0.34 6.08 -17.15
N ASP A 65 -0.59 6.08 -18.10
CA ASP A 65 -0.70 7.13 -19.11
C ASP A 65 -1.10 8.46 -18.45
N SER A 66 -0.28 9.48 -18.61
CA SER A 66 -0.45 10.76 -17.89
C SER A 66 -1.69 11.55 -18.31
N VAL A 67 -2.24 11.28 -19.50
CA VAL A 67 -3.38 12.02 -20.06
C VAL A 67 -4.71 11.38 -19.65
N SER A 68 -4.83 10.08 -19.84
CA SER A 68 -6.04 9.29 -19.57
C SER A 68 -6.10 8.75 -18.15
N GLY A 69 -4.97 8.70 -17.43
CA GLY A 69 -4.85 8.06 -16.13
C GLY A 69 -4.97 6.54 -16.17
N SER A 70 -4.97 5.93 -17.37
CA SER A 70 -5.13 4.49 -17.53
C SER A 70 -3.80 3.74 -17.40
N PRO A 71 -3.78 2.52 -16.84
CA PRO A 71 -2.58 1.71 -16.82
C PRO A 71 -2.14 1.33 -18.24
N ILE A 72 -0.83 1.35 -18.49
CA ILE A 72 -0.28 0.98 -19.80
C ILE A 72 0.17 -0.48 -19.80
N PHE A 73 -0.53 -1.31 -20.56
CA PHE A 73 -0.21 -2.72 -20.74
C PHE A 73 0.88 -2.94 -21.78
N GLY A 74 1.81 -3.86 -21.52
CA GLY A 74 2.76 -4.35 -22.50
C GLY A 74 3.91 -3.39 -22.83
N ILE A 75 4.19 -2.40 -21.97
CA ILE A 75 5.34 -1.52 -22.14
C ILE A 75 6.60 -2.22 -21.65
N TYR A 76 7.63 -2.19 -22.47
CA TYR A 76 8.93 -2.74 -22.11
C TYR A 76 9.63 -1.86 -21.08
N TYR A 77 10.23 -2.48 -20.08
CA TYR A 77 10.99 -1.79 -19.05
C TYR A 77 12.34 -2.44 -18.77
N ILE A 78 13.27 -1.63 -18.28
CA ILE A 78 14.54 -2.07 -17.71
C ILE A 78 14.66 -1.45 -16.31
N ALA A 79 14.88 -2.30 -15.30
CA ALA A 79 15.22 -1.89 -13.95
C ALA A 79 16.69 -2.25 -13.66
N VAL A 80 17.49 -1.27 -13.26
CA VAL A 80 18.92 -1.42 -12.96
C VAL A 80 19.12 -1.16 -11.48
N SER A 81 19.64 -2.14 -10.78
CA SER A 81 20.06 -1.99 -9.39
C SER A 81 21.39 -1.24 -9.28
N ASN A 82 21.61 -0.54 -8.16
CA ASN A 82 22.93 -0.03 -7.76
C ASN A 82 24.01 -1.13 -7.62
N THR A 83 23.65 -2.41 -7.50
CA THR A 83 24.58 -3.55 -7.53
C THR A 83 24.94 -4.01 -8.93
N GLY A 84 24.31 -3.45 -9.97
CA GLY A 84 24.49 -3.82 -11.37
C GLY A 84 23.59 -4.95 -11.85
N THR A 85 22.68 -5.45 -11.01
CA THR A 85 21.65 -6.41 -11.44
C THR A 85 20.68 -5.73 -12.41
N ILE A 86 20.43 -6.34 -13.57
CA ILE A 86 19.51 -5.82 -14.58
C ILE A 86 18.30 -6.75 -14.70
N LEU A 87 17.11 -6.17 -14.57
CA LEU A 87 15.82 -6.84 -14.73
C LEU A 87 15.06 -6.22 -15.89
N LYS A 88 14.41 -7.05 -16.69
CA LYS A 88 13.75 -6.66 -17.93
C LYS A 88 12.39 -7.34 -18.00
N GLY A 89 11.39 -6.65 -18.51
CA GLY A 89 10.06 -7.21 -18.62
C GLY A 89 9.10 -6.34 -19.41
N LEU A 90 7.84 -6.78 -19.43
CA LEU A 90 6.70 -6.04 -19.95
C LEU A 90 5.72 -5.79 -18.82
N THR A 91 5.06 -4.63 -18.82
CA THR A 91 4.00 -4.35 -17.85
C THR A 91 2.78 -5.24 -18.07
N ASP A 92 2.12 -5.63 -16.98
CA ASP A 92 0.88 -6.41 -17.03
C ASP A 92 -0.35 -5.54 -17.37
N LYS A 93 -1.54 -6.15 -17.38
CA LYS A 93 -2.79 -5.45 -17.75
C LYS A 93 -3.17 -4.32 -16.79
N CYS A 94 -2.61 -4.33 -15.58
CA CYS A 94 -2.74 -3.28 -14.58
C CYS A 94 -1.60 -2.26 -14.66
N GLY A 95 -0.72 -2.36 -15.67
CA GLY A 95 0.44 -1.50 -15.84
C GLY A 95 1.57 -1.82 -14.87
N LEU A 96 1.53 -2.95 -14.18
CA LEU A 96 2.49 -3.29 -13.14
C LEU A 96 3.71 -4.03 -13.70
N THR A 97 4.87 -3.74 -13.14
CA THR A 97 6.07 -4.56 -13.31
C THR A 97 5.97 -5.85 -12.49
N GLU A 98 6.90 -6.78 -12.72
CA GLU A 98 7.13 -7.87 -11.77
C GLU A 98 7.53 -7.32 -10.38
N VAL A 99 7.20 -8.07 -9.32
CA VAL A 99 7.58 -7.73 -7.94
C VAL A 99 9.07 -8.06 -7.75
N LEU A 100 9.85 -7.04 -7.46
CA LEU A 100 11.27 -7.17 -7.13
C LEU A 100 11.40 -7.49 -5.65
N THR A 101 11.88 -8.70 -5.31
CA THR A 101 12.10 -9.13 -3.92
C THR A 101 13.58 -9.17 -3.60
N LYS A 102 14.00 -8.59 -2.47
CA LYS A 102 15.38 -8.51 -2.02
C LYS A 102 15.54 -8.79 -0.54
N ASP A 103 16.63 -9.45 -0.18
CA ASP A 103 17.01 -9.77 1.19
C ASP A 103 17.68 -8.57 1.92
N LYS A 104 18.03 -7.52 1.16
CA LYS A 104 18.72 -6.33 1.65
C LYS A 104 18.21 -5.08 0.96
N GLU A 105 18.40 -3.94 1.61
CA GLU A 105 18.15 -2.63 1.03
C GLU A 105 18.95 -2.44 -0.27
N GLU A 106 18.26 -2.06 -1.33
CA GLU A 106 18.82 -1.89 -2.67
C GLU A 106 18.06 -0.80 -3.41
N THR A 107 18.75 0.00 -4.23
CA THR A 107 18.13 1.06 -5.02
C THR A 107 18.05 0.66 -6.49
N PHE A 108 16.95 1.02 -7.14
CA PHE A 108 16.69 0.71 -8.54
C PHE A 108 16.43 2.00 -9.34
N GLU A 109 17.07 2.10 -10.50
CA GLU A 109 16.69 3.02 -11.57
C GLU A 109 15.80 2.27 -12.55
N ILE A 110 14.65 2.83 -12.91
CA ILE A 110 13.69 2.19 -13.83
C ILE A 110 13.48 3.06 -15.06
N HIS A 111 13.53 2.43 -16.23
CA HIS A 111 13.25 3.04 -17.52
C HIS A 111 12.14 2.29 -18.23
N PHE A 112 11.09 3.02 -18.63
CA PHE A 112 10.02 2.52 -19.49
C PHE A 112 10.27 2.98 -20.92
N PHE A 113 10.00 2.10 -21.89
CA PHE A 113 10.25 2.33 -23.31
C PHE A 113 8.94 2.28 -24.08
N GLU A 114 8.49 3.43 -24.58
CA GLU A 114 7.38 3.48 -25.53
C GLU A 114 7.86 2.99 -26.89
N GLU A 115 7.15 2.01 -27.44
CA GLU A 115 7.37 1.57 -28.80
C GLU A 115 6.77 2.63 -29.74
N VAL A 116 7.62 3.46 -30.34
CA VAL A 116 7.19 4.39 -31.39
C VAL A 116 6.94 3.56 -32.65
N ILE A 117 5.69 3.18 -32.89
CA ILE A 117 5.26 2.62 -34.18
C ILE A 117 5.25 3.79 -35.17
N LEU A 118 6.29 3.86 -36.02
CA LEU A 118 6.39 4.79 -37.16
C LEU A 118 5.53 4.35 -38.34
#